data_AF-A0A242K7K1-F1
#
_entry.id   AF-A0A242K7K1-F1
#
_cell.length_a   1.000
_cell.length_b   1.000
_cell.length_c   1.000
_cell.angle_alpha   90.00
_cell.angle_beta   90.00
_cell.angle_gamma   90.00
#
_symmetry.space_group_name_H-M   'P 1'
#
loop_
_entity.id
_entity.type
_entity.pdbx_description
1 polymer ?
#
loop_
_entity_poly.entity_id
_entity_poly.type
_entity_poly.pdbx_seq_one_letter_code
_entity_poly.pdbx_strand_id
1 'polypeptide(L)'
;MSELKLDKEISKIIVDGTLKGYLQYLEERKEKKDTMNVSGAYAWTKGNHIDDQVSKLGEEKGVSFNIDKAGYTWEYLQFSVSENSEEYMVIVKNSRRVKKTFEDQKKKANDDNYLVELAEYNTHLFDGKQRNYKEQPEQIQLELSDPHEVKAVIDGTSLKVNQKYSRFYIVTYEIDDETKIITSIRLTMPNRATMNLELIEDLSYLIEASEFEITADDVEPILSENASDQTIFSGDSDSFGYAIPEEEKEANS
;
A
#
# COMPACT_ATOMS: atom_id res chain seq x y z
N MET A 1 19.04 -6.81 6.08
CA MET A 1 17.59 -6.66 5.88
C MET A 1 16.86 -6.79 7.22
N SER A 2 17.13 -7.82 8.03
CA SER A 2 17.51 -7.63 9.46
C SER A 2 16.92 -6.43 10.20
N GLU A 3 17.75 -5.40 10.22
CA GLU A 3 17.61 -4.13 10.95
C GLU A 3 16.58 -3.16 10.35
N LEU A 4 16.05 -3.48 9.17
CA LEU A 4 15.02 -2.68 8.47
C LEU A 4 13.60 -3.16 8.78
N LYS A 5 13.45 -4.32 9.43
CA LYS A 5 12.15 -4.85 9.84
C LYS A 5 11.56 -4.02 10.98
N LEU A 6 10.23 -3.97 11.04
CA LEU A 6 9.51 -3.47 12.20
C LEU A 6 9.51 -4.53 13.31
N ASP A 7 9.24 -4.13 14.54
CA ASP A 7 8.95 -5.07 15.62
C ASP A 7 7.80 -5.99 15.23
N LYS A 8 7.86 -7.23 15.72
CA LYS A 8 6.89 -8.26 15.39
C LYS A 8 5.48 -7.91 15.90
N GLU A 9 5.38 -7.26 17.05
CA GLU A 9 4.10 -6.82 17.60
C GLU A 9 3.48 -5.71 16.73
N ILE A 10 4.29 -4.74 16.30
CA ILE A 10 3.86 -3.69 15.34
C ILE A 10 3.40 -4.30 14.02
N SER A 11 4.20 -5.23 13.48
CA SER A 11 3.87 -5.93 12.24
C SER A 11 2.55 -6.69 12.37
N LYS A 12 2.32 -7.35 13.51
CA LYS A 12 1.05 -8.05 13.80
C LYS A 12 -0.13 -7.09 13.88
N ILE A 13 0.01 -5.94 14.53
CA ILE A 13 -1.05 -4.92 14.61
C ILE A 13 -1.46 -4.45 13.22
N ILE A 14 -0.48 -4.17 12.35
CA ILE A 14 -0.76 -3.71 10.99
C ILE A 14 -1.49 -4.81 10.20
N VAL A 15 -1.06 -6.07 10.32
CA VAL A 15 -1.72 -7.21 9.68
C VAL A 15 -3.15 -7.39 10.19
N ASP A 16 -3.33 -7.42 11.51
CA ASP A 16 -4.64 -7.58 12.16
C ASP A 16 -5.57 -6.41 11.77
N GLY A 17 -5.06 -5.18 11.74
CA GLY A 17 -5.82 -3.99 11.32
C GLY A 17 -6.21 -4.03 9.85
N THR A 18 -5.32 -4.53 8.99
CA THR A 18 -5.61 -4.72 7.56
C THR A 18 -6.73 -5.75 7.36
N LEU A 19 -6.66 -6.90 8.04
CA LEU A 19 -7.67 -7.96 7.94
C LEU A 19 -9.02 -7.50 8.52
N LYS A 20 -9.01 -6.90 9.72
CA LYS A 20 -10.21 -6.39 10.38
C LYS A 20 -10.87 -5.26 9.59
N GLY A 21 -10.08 -4.33 9.04
CA GLY A 21 -10.59 -3.25 8.20
C GLY A 21 -11.21 -3.77 6.92
N TYR A 22 -10.61 -4.80 6.30
CA TYR A 22 -11.21 -5.41 5.12
C TYR A 22 -12.52 -6.14 5.44
N LEU A 23 -12.60 -6.86 6.56
CA LEU A 23 -13.84 -7.47 7.04
C LEU A 23 -14.95 -6.43 7.27
N GLN A 24 -14.64 -5.33 7.94
CA GLN A 24 -15.60 -4.24 8.15
C GLN A 24 -16.06 -3.64 6.81
N TYR A 25 -15.14 -3.41 5.87
CA TYR A 25 -15.48 -2.96 4.53
C TYR A 25 -16.46 -3.91 3.83
N LEU A 26 -16.24 -5.23 3.91
CA LEU A 26 -17.11 -6.23 3.30
C LEU A 26 -18.52 -6.23 3.91
N GLU A 27 -18.61 -6.12 5.24
CA GLU A 27 -19.88 -6.02 5.96
C GLU A 27 -20.67 -4.77 5.52
N GLU A 28 -20.03 -3.60 5.52
CA GLU A 28 -20.69 -2.37 5.09
C GLU A 28 -21.01 -2.39 3.59
N ARG A 29 -20.16 -3.02 2.76
CA ARG A 29 -20.42 -3.19 1.33
C ARG A 29 -21.67 -4.02 1.09
N LYS A 30 -21.89 -5.09 1.88
CA LYS A 30 -23.12 -5.89 1.88
C LYS A 30 -24.32 -5.04 2.26
N GLU A 31 -24.25 -4.34 3.38
CA GLU A 31 -25.33 -3.48 3.86
C GLU A 31 -25.72 -2.40 2.83
N LYS A 32 -24.75 -1.74 2.20
CA LYS A 32 -25.03 -0.71 1.18
C LYS A 32 -25.60 -1.28 -0.11
N LYS A 33 -25.28 -2.53 -0.46
CA LYS A 33 -25.97 -3.21 -1.58
C LYS A 33 -27.43 -3.51 -1.27
N ASP A 34 -27.73 -3.91 -0.04
CA ASP A 34 -29.09 -4.25 0.36
C ASP A 34 -29.98 -3.02 0.56
N THR A 35 -29.38 -1.90 0.99
CA THR A 35 -30.13 -0.70 1.40
C THR A 35 -30.19 0.41 0.35
N MET A 36 -29.33 0.40 -0.66
CA MET A 36 -29.24 1.48 -1.65
C MET A 36 -29.47 0.97 -3.08
N ASN A 37 -30.22 1.75 -3.87
CA ASN A 37 -30.42 1.47 -5.30
C ASN A 37 -29.12 1.59 -6.13
N VAL A 38 -28.16 2.40 -5.65
CA VAL A 38 -26.85 2.62 -6.29
C VAL A 38 -25.80 2.74 -5.18
N SER A 39 -24.89 1.77 -5.10
CA SER A 39 -23.84 1.71 -4.05
C SER A 39 -22.42 1.52 -4.58
N GLY A 40 -22.21 1.53 -5.91
CA GLY A 40 -20.90 1.26 -6.52
C GLY A 40 -19.77 2.19 -6.05
N ALA A 41 -20.09 3.45 -5.74
CA ALA A 41 -19.12 4.42 -5.21
C ALA A 41 -18.52 3.99 -3.86
N TYR A 42 -19.20 3.12 -3.11
CA TYR A 42 -18.70 2.61 -1.85
C TYR A 42 -17.45 1.73 -2.02
N ALA A 43 -17.20 1.18 -3.21
CA ALA A 43 -16.00 0.37 -3.46
C ALA A 43 -14.69 1.15 -3.18
N TRP A 44 -14.71 2.47 -3.30
CA TRP A 44 -13.57 3.36 -3.03
C TRP A 44 -13.27 3.54 -1.53
N THR A 45 -14.15 3.11 -0.62
CA THR A 45 -13.93 3.31 0.82
C THR A 45 -13.06 2.24 1.48
N LYS A 46 -12.67 1.18 0.74
CA LYS A 46 -11.87 0.05 1.23
C LYS A 46 -10.61 0.47 2.00
N GLY A 47 -9.84 1.41 1.42
CA GLY A 47 -8.64 1.95 2.06
C GLY A 47 -8.94 2.63 3.40
N ASN A 48 -10.05 3.37 3.48
CA ASN A 48 -10.44 4.11 4.68
C ASN A 48 -10.76 3.17 5.85
N HIS A 49 -11.42 2.03 5.59
CA HIS A 49 -11.70 1.03 6.63
C HIS A 49 -10.43 0.39 7.18
N ILE A 50 -9.48 0.11 6.29
CA ILE A 50 -8.19 -0.47 6.66
C ILE A 50 -7.38 0.53 7.49
N ASP A 51 -7.24 1.76 7.01
CA ASP A 51 -6.57 2.83 7.73
C ASP A 51 -7.19 3.05 9.12
N ASP A 52 -8.52 3.13 9.21
CA ASP A 52 -9.25 3.27 10.46
C ASP A 52 -8.97 2.11 11.44
N GLN A 53 -9.02 0.85 11.00
CA GLN A 53 -8.79 -0.28 11.90
C GLN A 53 -7.32 -0.44 12.30
N VAL A 54 -6.36 -0.13 11.41
CA VAL A 54 -4.93 -0.08 11.76
C VAL A 54 -4.70 1.00 12.82
N SER A 55 -5.34 2.17 12.68
CA SER A 55 -5.23 3.25 13.68
C SER A 55 -5.76 2.84 15.05
N LYS A 56 -6.94 2.22 15.11
CA LYS A 56 -7.60 1.78 16.35
C LYS A 56 -6.85 0.69 17.08
N LEU A 57 -6.28 -0.28 16.36
CA LEU A 57 -5.46 -1.33 16.98
C LEU A 57 -4.07 -0.82 17.38
N GLY A 58 -3.59 0.23 16.71
CA GLY A 58 -2.28 0.83 16.90
C GLY A 58 -2.16 1.81 18.07
N GLU A 59 -3.24 2.51 18.42
CA GLU A 59 -3.25 3.64 19.36
C GLU A 59 -2.65 3.30 20.74
N GLU A 60 -2.90 2.09 21.24
CA GLU A 60 -2.39 1.64 22.56
C GLU A 60 -1.00 0.97 22.49
N LYS A 61 -0.43 0.81 21.29
CA LYS A 61 0.70 -0.09 21.03
C LYS A 61 1.85 0.55 20.26
N GLY A 62 2.00 1.87 20.36
CA GLY A 62 3.15 2.59 19.80
C GLY A 62 3.05 2.91 18.31
N VAL A 63 1.86 2.75 17.72
CA VAL A 63 1.52 3.25 16.39
C VAL A 63 0.59 4.44 16.56
N SER A 64 1.12 5.66 16.44
CA SER A 64 0.27 6.85 16.36
C SER A 64 -0.04 7.14 14.89
N PHE A 65 -1.07 7.93 14.64
CA PHE A 65 -1.43 8.34 13.29
C PHE A 65 -1.63 9.84 13.22
N ASN A 66 -1.35 10.40 12.05
CA ASN A 66 -1.75 11.73 11.68
C ASN A 66 -2.59 11.64 10.41
N ILE A 67 -3.65 12.45 10.35
CA ILE A 67 -4.36 12.70 9.11
C ILE A 67 -3.53 13.74 8.35
N ASP A 68 -2.92 13.34 7.25
CA ASP A 68 -2.20 14.25 6.37
C ASP A 68 -2.95 14.40 5.03
N LYS A 69 -2.63 15.46 4.28
CA LYS A 69 -3.35 15.83 3.07
C LYS A 69 -2.46 15.90 1.85
N ALA A 70 -2.59 14.96 0.91
CA ALA A 70 -1.93 15.10 -0.38
C ALA A 70 -2.81 15.94 -1.32
N GLY A 71 -2.28 17.09 -1.72
CA GLY A 71 -3.06 18.11 -2.42
C GLY A 71 -4.11 18.80 -1.55
N TYR A 72 -5.14 19.38 -2.19
CA TYR A 72 -6.08 20.28 -1.52
C TYR A 72 -7.21 19.59 -0.73
N THR A 73 -7.47 18.30 -0.97
CA THR A 73 -8.69 17.64 -0.43
C THR A 73 -8.50 16.20 0.03
N TRP A 74 -7.41 15.52 -0.31
CA TRP A 74 -7.29 14.09 -0.04
C TRP A 74 -6.62 13.85 1.31
N GLU A 75 -7.32 13.19 2.23
CA GLU A 75 -6.82 12.77 3.54
C GLU A 75 -6.32 11.33 3.48
N TYR A 76 -5.14 11.06 4.03
CA TYR A 76 -4.63 9.71 4.24
C TYR A 76 -4.09 9.56 5.66
N LEU A 77 -4.13 8.35 6.20
CA LEU A 77 -3.49 8.08 7.49
C LEU A 77 -2.01 7.81 7.28
N GLN A 78 -1.21 8.67 7.87
CA GLN A 78 0.22 8.47 8.03
C GLN A 78 0.49 7.92 9.42
N PHE A 79 0.92 6.67 9.50
CA PHE A 79 1.28 6.05 10.77
C PHE A 79 2.71 6.42 11.14
N SER A 80 2.89 6.84 12.40
CA SER A 80 4.19 7.07 13.01
C SER A 80 4.47 5.93 13.98
N VAL A 81 5.49 5.15 13.67
CA VAL A 81 5.95 4.03 14.50
C VAL A 81 7.22 4.47 15.19
N SER A 82 7.22 4.45 16.53
CA SER A 82 8.39 4.80 17.35
C SER A 82 9.11 3.54 17.83
N GLU A 83 10.28 3.25 17.27
CA GLU A 83 11.08 2.08 17.63
C GLU A 83 12.54 2.46 17.80
N ASN A 84 13.21 1.95 18.84
CA ASN A 84 14.65 2.16 19.07
C ASN A 84 15.10 3.65 19.05
N SER A 85 14.22 4.58 19.47
CA SER A 85 14.43 6.03 19.40
C SER A 85 14.45 6.63 17.98
N GLU A 86 14.01 5.88 16.98
CA GLU A 86 13.73 6.34 15.62
C GLU A 86 12.21 6.44 15.40
N GLU A 87 11.79 7.40 14.58
CA GLU A 87 10.40 7.50 14.11
C GLU A 87 10.33 7.07 12.64
N TYR A 88 9.45 6.13 12.35
CA TYR A 88 9.20 5.62 11.01
C TYR A 88 7.83 6.03 10.53
N MET A 89 7.76 6.43 9.26
CA MET A 89 6.51 6.66 8.56
C MET A 89 6.05 5.38 7.89
N VAL A 90 4.80 5.01 8.10
CA VAL A 90 4.17 3.85 7.46
C VAL A 90 2.85 4.27 6.83
N ILE A 91 2.60 3.81 5.60
CA ILE A 91 1.27 3.84 4.98
C ILE A 91 0.86 2.43 4.58
N VAL A 92 -0.45 2.16 4.50
CA VAL A 92 -1.00 0.86 4.10
C VAL A 92 -1.75 1.03 2.78
N LYS A 93 -1.39 0.26 1.75
CA LYS A 93 -1.98 0.39 0.41
C LYS A 93 -2.25 -0.97 -0.21
N ASN A 94 -3.34 -1.07 -0.97
CA ASN A 94 -3.53 -2.24 -1.81
C ASN A 94 -2.49 -2.22 -2.94
N SER A 95 -1.93 -3.37 -3.25
CA SER A 95 -1.06 -3.56 -4.40
C SER A 95 -1.67 -4.57 -5.36
N ARG A 96 -1.52 -4.30 -6.66
CA ARG A 96 -1.86 -5.24 -7.72
C ARG A 96 -0.65 -5.45 -8.63
N ARG A 97 -0.50 -6.67 -9.14
CA ARG A 97 0.52 -6.97 -10.15
C ARG A 97 -0.03 -6.68 -11.54
N VAL A 98 0.66 -5.82 -12.27
CA VAL A 98 0.35 -5.47 -13.66
C VAL A 98 1.46 -5.93 -14.59
N LYS A 99 1.13 -6.43 -15.78
CA LYS A 99 2.14 -6.76 -16.79
C LYS A 99 2.70 -5.47 -17.38
N LYS A 100 4.03 -5.37 -17.51
CA LYS A 100 4.71 -4.26 -18.14
C LYS A 100 4.30 -4.15 -19.61
N THR A 101 3.71 -3.03 -19.98
CA THR A 101 3.59 -2.62 -21.37
C THR A 101 4.85 -1.85 -21.76
N PHE A 102 5.53 -2.29 -22.82
CA PHE A 102 6.80 -1.71 -23.30
C PHE A 102 6.72 -0.21 -23.67
N GLU A 103 5.53 0.38 -23.78
CA GLU A 103 5.33 1.80 -24.11
C GLU A 103 5.43 2.75 -22.89
N ASP A 104 5.35 2.22 -21.66
CA ASP A 104 5.33 3.02 -20.42
C ASP A 104 6.71 3.57 -20.03
N GLN A 105 7.79 3.08 -20.64
CA GLN A 105 9.16 3.52 -20.38
C GLN A 105 9.47 4.98 -20.80
N LYS A 106 8.58 5.64 -21.55
CA LYS A 106 8.84 6.97 -22.14
C LYS A 106 8.11 8.14 -21.51
N LYS A 107 7.16 7.92 -20.61
CA LYS A 107 6.52 9.04 -19.90
C LYS A 107 7.26 9.24 -18.59
N LYS A 108 7.91 10.40 -18.48
CA LYS A 108 8.56 10.88 -17.25
C LYS A 108 7.68 10.52 -16.06
N ALA A 109 8.22 9.79 -15.10
CA ALA A 109 7.70 9.81 -13.74
C ALA A 109 7.48 11.30 -13.42
N ASN A 110 6.24 11.70 -13.13
CA ASN A 110 6.00 13.05 -12.65
C ASN A 110 6.81 13.19 -11.36
N ASP A 111 7.89 13.98 -11.42
CA ASP A 111 8.75 14.28 -10.26
C ASP A 111 7.95 14.94 -9.12
N ASP A 112 6.73 15.43 -9.41
CA ASP A 112 5.80 16.07 -8.49
C ASP A 112 4.82 15.09 -7.80
N ASN A 113 5.13 13.80 -7.76
CA ASN A 113 4.32 12.79 -7.07
C ASN A 113 4.71 12.67 -5.58
N TYR A 114 3.75 12.83 -4.68
CA TYR A 114 3.97 12.78 -3.24
C TYR A 114 4.72 11.53 -2.75
N LEU A 115 4.44 10.32 -3.29
CA LEU A 115 5.19 9.13 -2.86
C LEU A 115 6.67 9.18 -3.26
N VAL A 116 7.01 9.88 -4.35
CA VAL A 116 8.41 10.08 -4.76
C VAL A 116 9.11 11.04 -3.80
N GLU A 117 8.41 12.07 -3.33
CA GLU A 117 8.89 12.96 -2.27
C GLU A 117 9.10 12.19 -0.96
N LEU A 118 8.13 11.38 -0.53
CA LEU A 118 8.25 10.55 0.68
C LEU A 118 9.35 9.48 0.55
N ALA A 119 9.61 8.95 -0.65
CA ALA A 119 10.70 8.01 -0.88
C ALA A 119 12.08 8.63 -0.60
N GLU A 120 12.20 9.96 -0.54
CA GLU A 120 13.45 10.65 -0.21
C GLU A 120 13.99 10.23 1.16
N TYR A 121 13.11 9.95 2.14
CA TYR A 121 13.50 9.48 3.47
C TYR A 121 14.36 8.20 3.41
N ASN A 122 14.21 7.37 2.38
CA ASN A 122 14.91 6.11 2.25
C ASN A 122 16.22 6.19 1.45
N THR A 123 16.48 7.30 0.75
CA THR A 123 17.59 7.40 -0.23
C THR A 123 18.93 6.97 0.36
N HIS A 124 19.23 7.44 1.56
CA HIS A 124 20.48 7.15 2.26
C HIS A 124 20.69 5.67 2.61
N LEU A 125 19.63 4.86 2.64
CA LEU A 125 19.68 3.42 2.94
C LEU A 125 20.06 2.58 1.70
N PHE A 126 19.91 3.16 0.51
CA PHE A 126 20.14 2.49 -0.77
C PHE A 126 21.36 3.05 -1.54
N ASP A 127 21.91 4.20 -1.10
CA ASP A 127 23.14 4.78 -1.65
C ASP A 127 24.32 3.78 -1.58
N GLY A 128 24.91 3.48 -2.73
CA GLY A 128 26.09 2.61 -2.85
C GLY A 128 25.81 1.14 -3.16
N LYS A 129 24.54 0.70 -3.19
CA LYS A 129 24.16 -0.64 -3.64
C LYS A 129 23.69 -0.62 -5.09
N GLN A 130 24.63 -0.65 -6.04
CA GLN A 130 24.34 -1.01 -7.43
C GLN A 130 23.93 -2.49 -7.46
N ARG A 131 22.65 -2.78 -7.21
CA ARG A 131 22.10 -4.12 -7.43
C ARG A 131 21.78 -4.26 -8.91
N ASN A 132 22.28 -5.32 -9.55
CA ASN A 132 21.92 -5.66 -10.92
C ASN A 132 20.48 -6.19 -10.92
N TYR A 133 19.51 -5.34 -11.26
CA TYR A 133 18.11 -5.75 -11.36
C TYR A 133 17.83 -6.39 -12.72
N LYS A 134 17.24 -7.59 -12.75
CA LYS A 134 16.61 -8.10 -13.98
C LYS A 134 15.31 -7.35 -14.22
N GLU A 135 15.09 -6.86 -15.43
CA GLU A 135 13.78 -6.36 -15.85
C GLU A 135 12.76 -7.51 -15.78
N GLN A 136 11.87 -7.47 -14.79
CA GLN A 136 10.73 -8.38 -14.73
C GLN A 136 9.62 -7.93 -15.69
N PRO A 137 8.82 -8.85 -16.24
CA PRO A 137 7.67 -8.53 -17.08
C PRO A 137 6.46 -8.00 -16.28
N GLU A 138 6.53 -7.94 -14.96
CA GLU A 138 5.45 -7.49 -14.06
C GLU A 138 5.92 -6.32 -13.17
N GLN A 139 5.00 -5.40 -12.85
CA GLN A 139 5.19 -4.22 -12.00
C GLN A 139 4.11 -4.23 -10.91
N ILE A 140 4.41 -3.69 -9.73
CA ILE A 140 3.40 -3.46 -8.69
C ILE A 140 2.80 -2.07 -8.93
N GLN A 141 1.48 -2.03 -9.07
CA GLN A 141 0.72 -0.79 -9.04
C GLN A 141 0.04 -0.69 -7.69
N LEU A 142 0.28 0.42 -6.99
CA LEU A 142 -0.47 0.75 -5.77
C LEU A 142 -1.84 1.28 -6.18
N GLU A 143 -2.91 0.73 -5.62
CA GLU A 143 -4.25 1.23 -5.90
C GLU A 143 -4.46 2.60 -5.27
N LEU A 144 -4.92 3.54 -6.10
CA LEU A 144 -5.47 4.80 -5.61
C LEU A 144 -6.89 4.55 -5.18
N SER A 145 -7.13 4.76 -3.89
CA SER A 145 -8.37 4.38 -3.25
C SER A 145 -9.42 5.47 -3.36
N ASP A 146 -9.10 6.63 -3.95
CA ASP A 146 -10.02 7.77 -4.01
C ASP A 146 -9.87 8.62 -5.30
N PRO A 147 -10.97 9.09 -5.91
CA PRO A 147 -10.92 9.97 -7.09
C PRO A 147 -10.20 11.31 -6.86
N HIS A 148 -10.13 11.81 -5.62
CA HIS A 148 -9.33 12.98 -5.26
C HIS A 148 -7.85 12.64 -5.12
N GLU A 149 -7.49 11.42 -4.67
CA GLU A 149 -6.11 10.92 -4.70
C GLU A 149 -5.61 10.86 -6.15
N VAL A 150 -6.43 10.30 -7.04
CA VAL A 150 -6.22 10.32 -8.49
C VAL A 150 -5.97 11.75 -8.99
N LYS A 151 -6.86 12.69 -8.64
CA LYS A 151 -6.74 14.07 -9.07
C LYS A 151 -5.49 14.76 -8.53
N ALA A 152 -5.10 14.52 -7.28
CA ALA A 152 -3.90 15.09 -6.68
C ALA A 152 -2.62 14.58 -7.36
N VAL A 153 -2.60 13.31 -7.75
CA VAL A 153 -1.51 12.70 -8.53
C VAL A 153 -1.44 13.31 -9.94
N ILE A 154 -2.59 13.51 -10.60
CA ILE A 154 -2.68 14.16 -11.92
C ILE A 154 -2.23 15.63 -11.83
N ASP A 155 -2.65 16.34 -10.78
CA ASP A 155 -2.42 17.77 -10.61
C ASP A 155 -1.00 18.08 -10.05
N GLY A 156 -0.19 17.06 -9.72
CA GLY A 156 1.20 17.23 -9.27
C GLY A 156 1.32 18.03 -7.97
N THR A 157 0.34 17.90 -7.07
CA THR A 157 0.35 18.68 -5.83
C THR A 157 1.24 18.02 -4.78
N SER A 158 2.33 18.70 -4.42
CA SER A 158 3.32 18.25 -3.43
C SER A 158 2.81 18.30 -1.99
N LEU A 159 3.41 17.45 -1.16
CA LEU A 159 3.18 17.41 0.28
C LEU A 159 4.21 18.27 1.02
N LYS A 160 3.74 19.07 1.99
CA LYS A 160 4.63 19.66 2.99
C LYS A 160 4.63 18.79 4.24
N VAL A 161 5.46 17.75 4.25
CA VAL A 161 5.70 16.98 5.47
C VAL A 161 6.57 17.81 6.42
N ASN A 162 5.99 18.28 7.51
CA ASN A 162 6.68 19.12 8.51
C ASN A 162 7.51 18.31 9.54
N GLN A 163 7.52 16.98 9.45
CA GLN A 163 8.18 16.07 10.38
C GLN A 163 9.28 15.27 9.67
N LYS A 164 10.41 15.07 10.35
CA LYS A 164 11.55 14.33 9.78
C LYS A 164 11.51 12.89 10.28
N TYR A 165 11.09 11.97 9.42
CA TYR A 165 11.14 10.54 9.68
C TYR A 165 12.51 9.97 9.33
N SER A 166 12.94 8.94 10.07
CA SER A 166 14.17 8.21 9.75
C SER A 166 13.98 7.31 8.54
N ARG A 167 12.76 6.79 8.34
CA ARG A 167 12.43 5.80 7.29
C ARG A 167 10.99 5.96 6.84
N PHE A 168 10.74 5.55 5.60
CA PHE A 168 9.41 5.45 5.01
C PHE A 168 9.12 4.03 4.52
N TYR A 169 8.05 3.45 5.02
CA TYR A 169 7.55 2.14 4.64
C TYR A 169 6.19 2.24 3.97
N ILE A 170 5.97 1.35 3.01
CA ILE A 170 4.67 1.07 2.43
C ILE A 170 4.35 -0.39 2.76
N VAL A 171 3.32 -0.61 3.56
CA VAL A 171 2.76 -1.95 3.76
C VAL A 171 1.76 -2.20 2.65
N THR A 172 2.09 -3.17 1.79
CA THR A 172 1.27 -3.53 0.65
C THR A 172 0.45 -4.77 0.95
N TYR A 173 -0.84 -4.78 0.61
CA TYR A 173 -1.68 -5.98 0.66
C TYR A 173 -2.24 -6.34 -0.73
N GLU A 174 -2.22 -7.62 -1.10
CA GLU A 174 -2.79 -8.13 -2.35
C GLU A 174 -4.11 -8.85 -2.05
N ILE A 175 -5.17 -8.54 -2.82
CA ILE A 175 -6.44 -9.26 -2.81
C ILE A 175 -6.48 -10.12 -4.06
N ASP A 176 -6.80 -11.40 -3.90
CA ASP A 176 -6.95 -12.32 -5.03
C ASP A 176 -8.18 -11.95 -5.86
N ASP A 177 -8.01 -11.84 -7.18
CA ASP A 177 -9.07 -11.36 -8.06
C ASP A 177 -10.24 -12.35 -8.18
N GLU A 178 -10.03 -13.64 -7.93
CA GLU A 178 -11.06 -14.68 -8.03
C GLU A 178 -11.80 -14.88 -6.71
N THR A 179 -11.06 -15.07 -5.63
CA THR A 179 -11.61 -15.34 -4.29
C THR A 179 -11.95 -14.08 -3.51
N LYS A 180 -11.39 -12.92 -3.90
CA LYS A 180 -11.47 -11.65 -3.16
C LYS A 180 -10.90 -11.72 -1.74
N ILE A 181 -10.07 -12.71 -1.43
CA ILE A 181 -9.42 -12.84 -0.12
C ILE A 181 -8.04 -12.18 -0.17
N ILE A 182 -7.62 -11.58 0.95
CA ILE A 182 -6.25 -11.06 1.09
C ILE A 182 -5.27 -12.24 1.10
N THR A 183 -4.36 -12.29 0.13
CA THR A 183 -3.41 -13.40 -0.04
C THR A 183 -1.99 -13.06 0.38
N SER A 184 -1.62 -11.78 0.39
CA SER A 184 -0.32 -11.36 0.88
C SER A 184 -0.36 -10.00 1.54
N ILE A 185 0.48 -9.84 2.57
CA ILE A 185 0.79 -8.55 3.19
C ILE A 185 2.32 -8.47 3.29
N ARG A 186 2.90 -7.37 2.80
CA ARG A 186 4.36 -7.20 2.73
C ARG A 186 4.76 -5.82 3.24
N LEU A 187 5.83 -5.80 4.00
CA LEU A 187 6.52 -4.56 4.37
C LEU A 187 7.52 -4.22 3.26
N THR A 188 7.34 -3.05 2.65
CA THR A 188 8.21 -2.59 1.56
C THR A 188 8.73 -1.18 1.82
N MET A 189 9.82 -0.82 1.14
CA MET A 189 10.37 0.54 1.15
C MET A 189 10.50 1.04 -0.28
N PRO A 190 9.93 2.20 -0.62
CA PRO A 190 10.16 2.80 -1.92
C PRO A 190 11.60 3.28 -2.05
N ASN A 191 12.21 2.96 -3.19
CA ASN A 191 13.52 3.42 -3.61
C ASN A 191 13.34 4.45 -4.72
N ARG A 192 13.66 5.71 -4.41
CA ARG A 192 13.54 6.84 -5.34
C ARG A 192 14.44 6.69 -6.57
N ALA A 193 15.63 6.12 -6.43
CA ALA A 193 16.60 6.07 -7.52
C ALA A 193 16.20 5.06 -8.61
N THR A 194 15.67 3.91 -8.19
CA THR A 194 15.24 2.84 -9.10
C THR A 194 13.77 2.93 -9.44
N MET A 195 13.00 3.73 -8.70
CA MET A 195 11.55 3.65 -8.65
C MET A 195 11.15 2.19 -8.42
N ASN A 196 11.56 1.59 -7.29
CA ASN A 196 11.15 0.23 -6.92
C ASN A 196 10.58 0.16 -5.50
N LEU A 197 9.71 -0.81 -5.20
CA LEU A 197 9.37 -1.19 -3.83
C LEU A 197 10.30 -2.32 -3.38
N GLU A 198 11.30 -2.00 -2.57
CA GLU A 198 12.22 -2.98 -1.99
C GLU A 198 11.49 -3.78 -0.90
N LEU A 199 11.39 -5.10 -1.09
CA LEU A 199 10.79 -5.99 -0.10
C LEU A 199 11.68 -6.07 1.14
N ILE A 200 11.15 -5.68 2.30
CA ILE A 200 11.83 -5.76 3.59
C ILE A 200 11.44 -7.04 4.32
N GLU A 201 10.14 -7.34 4.35
CA GLU A 201 9.61 -8.54 4.99
C GLU A 201 8.28 -8.97 4.36
N ASP A 202 8.13 -10.29 4.15
CA ASP A 202 6.83 -10.89 3.88
C ASP A 202 6.12 -11.15 5.20
N LEU A 203 5.01 -10.45 5.44
CA LEU A 203 4.22 -10.51 6.66
C LEU A 203 3.04 -11.50 6.55
N SER A 204 2.90 -12.19 5.42
CA SER A 204 1.74 -13.05 5.14
C SER A 204 1.63 -14.22 6.14
N TYR A 205 2.74 -14.62 6.77
CA TYR A 205 2.73 -15.61 7.86
C TYR A 205 1.93 -15.17 9.11
N LEU A 206 1.70 -13.85 9.26
CA LEU A 206 0.88 -13.30 10.35
C LEU A 206 -0.61 -13.36 10.03
N ILE A 207 -1.01 -13.56 8.77
CA ILE A 207 -2.41 -13.74 8.38
C ILE A 207 -2.96 -15.01 9.03
N GLU A 208 -2.23 -16.12 8.92
CA GLU A 208 -2.60 -17.41 9.54
C GLU A 208 -2.63 -17.34 11.08
N ALA A 209 -1.87 -16.41 11.67
CA ALA A 209 -1.80 -16.20 13.11
C ALA A 209 -2.78 -15.11 13.60
N SER A 210 -3.57 -14.52 12.71
CA SER A 210 -4.57 -13.53 13.07
C SER A 210 -5.82 -14.19 13.62
N GLU A 211 -6.56 -13.47 14.46
CA GLU A 211 -7.90 -13.86 14.89
C GLU A 211 -8.98 -13.42 13.88
N PHE A 212 -8.61 -12.59 12.90
CA PHE A 212 -9.49 -12.08 11.86
C PHE A 212 -9.36 -12.94 10.61
N GLU A 213 -10.36 -13.79 10.38
CA GLU A 213 -10.44 -14.66 9.20
C GLU A 213 -11.46 -14.10 8.21
N ILE A 214 -11.08 -14.02 6.93
CA ILE A 214 -11.98 -13.65 5.83
C ILE A 214 -12.45 -14.93 5.16
N THR A 215 -13.75 -15.17 5.21
CA THR A 215 -14.39 -16.38 4.68
C THR A 215 -15.05 -16.13 3.32
N ALA A 216 -15.47 -17.20 2.66
CA ALA A 216 -16.22 -17.12 1.41
C ALA A 216 -17.56 -16.36 1.57
N ASP A 217 -18.19 -16.44 2.74
CA ASP A 217 -19.47 -15.77 3.01
C ASP A 217 -19.28 -14.24 3.16
N ASP A 218 -18.13 -13.82 3.67
CA ASP A 218 -17.80 -12.40 3.83
C ASP A 218 -17.61 -11.71 2.47
N VAL A 219 -17.01 -12.41 1.51
CA VAL A 219 -16.71 -11.88 0.16
C VAL A 219 -17.82 -12.09 -0.86
N GLU A 220 -18.83 -12.92 -0.56
CA GLU A 220 -20.02 -13.12 -1.39
C GLU A 220 -20.59 -11.81 -1.98
N PRO A 221 -20.71 -10.70 -1.22
CA PRO A 221 -21.26 -9.46 -1.74
C PRO A 221 -20.48 -8.88 -2.92
N ILE A 222 -19.19 -9.15 -3.05
CA ILE A 222 -18.32 -8.57 -4.09
C ILE A 222 -17.72 -9.60 -5.05
N LEU A 223 -18.04 -10.89 -4.88
CA LEU A 223 -17.43 -11.98 -5.64
C LEU A 223 -17.65 -11.84 -7.16
N SER A 224 -18.82 -11.35 -7.56
CA SER A 224 -19.15 -11.11 -8.98
C SER A 224 -18.61 -9.78 -9.53
N GLU A 225 -17.93 -8.97 -8.73
CA GLU A 225 -17.38 -7.68 -9.15
C GLU A 225 -16.00 -7.87 -9.77
N ASN A 226 -15.80 -7.34 -10.98
CA ASN A 226 -14.47 -7.20 -11.54
C ASN A 226 -13.75 -6.06 -10.81
N ALA A 227 -12.63 -6.35 -10.16
CA ALA A 227 -11.83 -5.34 -9.44
C ALA A 227 -11.38 -4.20 -10.36
N SER A 228 -11.24 -4.47 -11.67
CA SER A 228 -10.90 -3.47 -12.69
C SER A 228 -11.95 -2.42 -12.95
N ASP A 229 -13.22 -2.69 -12.67
CA ASP A 229 -14.32 -1.92 -13.25
C ASP A 229 -14.88 -0.86 -12.27
N GLN A 230 -14.48 -0.88 -10.99
CA GLN A 230 -15.11 -0.05 -9.96
C GLN A 230 -14.17 0.83 -9.14
N THR A 231 -12.88 0.50 -9.02
CA THR A 231 -11.92 1.24 -8.15
C THR A 231 -10.60 1.58 -8.84
N ILE A 232 -10.54 1.47 -10.17
CA ILE A 232 -9.32 1.74 -10.94
C ILE A 232 -9.53 2.99 -11.76
N PHE A 233 -8.63 3.96 -11.56
CA PHE A 233 -8.42 5.00 -12.54
C PHE A 233 -7.31 4.53 -13.50
N SER A 234 -7.67 4.36 -14.77
CA SER A 234 -6.83 3.80 -15.84
C SER A 234 -6.61 4.81 -16.98
N GLY A 235 -6.22 6.03 -16.64
CA GLY A 235 -5.67 7.02 -17.55
C GLY A 235 -4.20 6.76 -17.88
N ASP A 236 -3.73 7.38 -18.97
CA ASP A 236 -2.40 7.17 -19.56
C ASP A 236 -1.21 7.69 -18.71
N SER A 237 -1.45 8.01 -17.43
CA SER A 237 -0.51 8.58 -16.45
C SER A 237 -0.37 7.75 -15.17
N ASP A 238 -1.09 6.63 -15.04
CA ASP A 238 -1.57 6.17 -13.72
C ASP A 238 -0.87 4.98 -13.09
N SER A 239 0.33 4.61 -13.51
CA SER A 239 1.11 3.69 -12.70
C SER A 239 2.05 4.50 -11.81
N PHE A 240 1.87 4.41 -10.48
CA PHE A 240 2.98 4.66 -9.58
C PHE A 240 4.11 3.72 -10.03
N GLY A 241 5.18 4.32 -10.56
CA GLY A 241 6.23 3.65 -11.33
C GLY A 241 7.12 2.71 -10.53
N TYR A 242 6.66 2.17 -9.40
CA TYR A 242 7.50 1.34 -8.54
C TYR A 242 7.57 -0.11 -9.05
N ALA A 243 8.73 -0.56 -9.55
CA ALA A 243 8.98 -1.95 -9.93
C ALA A 243 9.54 -2.81 -8.76
N ILE A 244 9.57 -4.14 -8.94
CA ILE A 244 10.04 -5.07 -7.90
C ILE A 244 11.53 -5.37 -8.10
N PRO A 245 12.37 -5.25 -7.06
CA PRO A 245 13.72 -5.78 -7.05
C PRO A 245 13.83 -7.12 -6.30
N GLU A 246 14.46 -8.13 -6.92
CA GLU A 246 14.96 -9.33 -6.23
C GLU A 246 16.48 -9.41 -6.35
N GLU A 247 17.17 -9.78 -5.25
CA GLU A 247 18.61 -10.05 -5.24
C GLU A 247 18.96 -11.38 -5.93
N GLU A 248 20.05 -11.39 -6.71
CA GLU A 248 20.61 -12.62 -7.29
C GLU A 248 20.95 -13.62 -6.17
N LYS A 249 20.42 -14.84 -6.27
CA LYS A 249 21.04 -15.97 -5.59
C LYS A 249 22.38 -16.21 -6.29
N GLU A 250 23.48 -16.06 -5.54
CA GLU A 250 24.81 -16.46 -5.99
C GLU A 250 24.72 -17.89 -6.56
N ALA A 251 24.94 -18.01 -7.87
CA ALA A 251 25.14 -19.29 -8.49
C ALA A 251 26.49 -19.80 -7.98
N ASN A 252 26.46 -20.69 -6.99
CA ASN A 252 27.64 -21.48 -6.63
C ASN A 252 28.17 -22.16 -7.92
N SER A 253 29.33 -21.69 -8.38
CA SER A 253 30.17 -22.34 -9.39
C SER A 253 31.55 -22.56 -8.79
#